data_AF-A0A9Q8TZM6-F1
#
_entry.id   AF-A0A9Q8TZM6-F1
#
_cell.length_a   1.000
_cell.length_b   1.000
_cell.length_c   1.000
_cell.angle_alpha   90.00
_cell.angle_beta   90.00
_cell.angle_gamma   90.00
#
_symmetry.space_group_name_H-M   'P 1'
#
loop_
_entity.id
_entity.type
_entity.pdbx_description
1 polymer ?
#
loop_
_entity_poly.entity_id
_entity_poly.type
_entity_poly.pdbx_seq_one_letter_code
_entity_poly.pdbx_strand_id
1 'polypeptide(L)'
;MKDDSGLENLFEEDKEINEESISKVESIASSLTLVGDIFLGIGWIGLFASIIFSLAIESPFPFFIGIAALLSCWITSLSFKGFSKIIDLLEDIKNK
;
A
#
# COMPACT_ATOMS: atom_id res chain seq x y z
N MET A 1 25.78 -20.02 43.70
CA MET A 1 24.85 -18.98 43.22
C MET A 1 24.87 -19.11 41.72
N LYS A 2 23.72 -19.41 41.09
CA LYS A 2 23.61 -19.50 39.63
C LYS A 2 23.18 -18.13 39.13
N ASP A 3 23.85 -17.73 38.07
CA ASP A 3 23.92 -16.39 37.56
C ASP A 3 22.75 -16.25 36.57
N ASP A 4 21.61 -15.74 37.06
CA ASP A 4 20.38 -15.59 36.26
C ASP A 4 20.48 -14.47 35.21
N SER A 5 21.64 -13.83 35.04
CA SER A 5 21.88 -12.69 34.12
C SER A 5 21.94 -13.05 32.64
N GLY A 6 21.99 -14.34 32.29
CA GLY A 6 22.02 -14.80 30.89
C GLY A 6 20.66 -14.80 30.21
N LEU A 7 19.57 -14.76 30.99
CA LEU A 7 18.21 -14.90 30.47
C LEU A 7 17.57 -13.54 30.12
N GLU A 8 17.94 -12.46 30.81
CA GLU A 8 17.41 -11.12 30.55
C GLU A 8 17.90 -10.54 29.21
N ASN A 9 19.14 -10.83 28.80
CA ASN A 9 19.70 -10.34 27.53
C ASN A 9 19.02 -10.96 26.29
N LEU A 10 18.54 -12.21 26.37
CA LEU A 10 17.82 -12.85 25.26
C LEU A 10 16.43 -12.23 25.04
N PHE A 11 15.79 -11.79 26.12
CA PHE A 11 14.48 -11.13 26.05
C PHE A 11 14.57 -9.66 25.62
N GLU A 12 15.71 -8.96 25.85
CA GLU A 12 15.94 -7.61 25.34
C GLU A 12 16.26 -7.61 23.83
N GLU A 13 17.10 -8.53 23.35
CA GLU A 13 17.36 -8.69 21.91
C GLU A 13 16.08 -9.06 21.12
N ASP A 14 15.27 -9.99 21.63
CA ASP A 14 14.00 -10.36 20.97
C ASP A 14 12.98 -9.20 20.96
N LYS A 15 13.07 -8.25 21.91
CA LYS A 15 12.20 -7.07 21.98
C LYS A 15 12.57 -6.00 20.96
N GLU A 16 13.87 -5.69 20.84
CA GLU A 16 14.37 -4.72 19.87
C GLU A 16 14.15 -5.20 18.42
N ILE A 17 14.36 -6.49 18.15
CA ILE A 17 14.08 -7.08 16.83
C ILE A 17 12.58 -7.02 16.52
N ASN A 18 11.71 -7.20 17.53
CA ASN A 18 10.27 -7.08 17.34
C ASN A 18 9.86 -5.63 17.04
N GLU A 19 10.35 -4.64 17.78
CA GLU A 19 10.05 -3.22 17.54
C GLU A 19 10.58 -2.74 16.18
N GLU A 20 11.78 -3.15 15.78
CA GLU A 20 12.30 -2.84 14.45
C GLU A 20 11.45 -3.48 13.35
N SER A 21 11.02 -4.74 13.55
CA SER A 21 10.15 -5.44 12.60
C SER A 21 8.76 -4.81 12.47
N ILE A 22 8.19 -4.32 13.58
CA ILE A 22 6.88 -3.66 13.64
C ILE A 22 6.93 -2.33 12.89
N SER A 23 7.94 -1.50 13.18
CA SER A 23 8.12 -0.21 12.48
C SER A 23 8.28 -0.38 10.96
N LYS A 24 8.91 -1.47 10.54
CA LYS A 24 9.14 -1.80 9.13
C LYS A 24 7.84 -2.23 8.43
N VAL A 25 6.98 -2.96 9.14
CA VAL A 25 5.68 -3.43 8.64
C VAL A 25 4.71 -2.25 8.48
N GLU A 26 4.61 -1.38 9.48
CA GLU A 26 3.81 -0.14 9.41
C GLU A 26 4.31 0.78 8.26
N SER A 27 5.63 0.88 8.09
CA SER A 27 6.23 1.59 6.95
C SER A 27 5.86 0.98 5.59
N ILE A 28 5.74 -0.35 5.50
CA ILE A 28 5.35 -1.03 4.25
C ILE A 28 3.87 -0.83 3.95
N ALA A 29 3.00 -0.95 4.96
CA ALA A 29 1.56 -0.70 4.83
C ALA A 29 1.27 0.74 4.37
N SER A 30 1.92 1.72 5.01
CA SER A 30 1.84 3.13 4.62
C SER A 30 2.37 3.37 3.19
N SER A 31 3.50 2.76 2.82
CA SER A 31 4.05 2.85 1.47
C SER A 31 3.12 2.24 0.42
N LEU A 32 2.47 1.10 0.72
CA LEU A 32 1.51 0.45 -0.16
C LEU A 32 0.28 1.33 -0.41
N THR A 33 -0.22 1.96 0.64
CA THR A 33 -1.34 2.91 0.54
C THR A 33 -0.97 4.09 -0.34
N LEU A 34 0.23 4.64 -0.16
CA LEU A 34 0.75 5.76 -0.95
C LEU A 34 0.93 5.39 -2.43
N VAL A 35 1.46 4.21 -2.74
CA VAL A 35 1.55 3.69 -4.12
C VAL A 35 0.17 3.54 -4.74
N GLY A 36 -0.81 3.04 -3.98
CA GLY A 36 -2.20 2.96 -4.41
C GLY A 36 -2.80 4.32 -4.75
N ASP A 37 -2.49 5.36 -3.97
CA ASP A 37 -2.97 6.73 -4.22
C ASP A 37 -2.29 7.36 -5.44
N ILE A 38 -0.99 7.15 -5.64
CA ILE A 38 -0.27 7.58 -6.85
C ILE A 38 -0.87 6.95 -8.10
N PHE A 39 -1.15 5.63 -8.07
CA PHE A 39 -1.77 4.92 -9.19
C PHE A 39 -3.14 5.51 -9.55
N LEU A 40 -3.94 5.86 -8.55
CA LEU A 40 -5.21 6.55 -8.75
C LEU A 40 -5.01 7.93 -9.37
N GLY A 41 -4.03 8.69 -8.89
CA GLY A 41 -3.66 10.00 -9.46
C GLY A 41 -3.27 9.92 -10.93
N ILE A 42 -2.46 8.93 -11.31
CA ILE A 42 -2.10 8.67 -12.72
C ILE A 42 -3.34 8.34 -13.55
N GLY A 43 -4.25 7.51 -13.00
CA GLY A 43 -5.52 7.20 -13.66
C GLY A 43 -6.36 8.45 -13.95
N TRP A 44 -6.46 9.39 -13.00
CA TRP A 44 -7.16 10.66 -13.20
C TRP A 44 -6.52 11.52 -14.29
N ILE A 45 -5.19 11.63 -14.31
CA ILE A 45 -4.46 12.35 -15.36
C ILE A 45 -4.75 11.72 -16.73
N GLY A 46 -4.73 10.39 -16.82
CA GLY A 46 -5.09 9.65 -18.03
C GLY A 46 -6.52 9.93 -18.49
N LEU A 47 -7.47 10.00 -17.56
CA LEU A 47 -8.86 10.35 -17.88
C LEU A 47 -8.96 11.78 -18.44
N PHE A 48 -8.33 12.77 -17.81
CA PHE A 48 -8.31 14.14 -18.33
C PHE A 48 -7.70 14.23 -19.73
N ALA A 49 -6.57 13.55 -19.95
CA ALA A 49 -5.97 13.48 -21.28
C ALA A 49 -6.93 12.84 -22.30
N SER A 50 -7.63 11.77 -21.92
CA SER A 50 -8.58 11.08 -22.79
C SER A 50 -9.78 11.95 -23.17
N ILE A 51 -10.25 12.83 -22.27
CA ILE A 51 -11.34 13.78 -22.53
C ILE A 51 -10.88 14.82 -23.56
N ILE A 52 -9.67 15.38 -23.38
CA ILE A 52 -9.10 16.35 -24.32
C ILE A 52 -8.91 15.71 -25.69
N PHE A 53 -8.38 14.49 -25.75
CA PHE A 53 -8.25 13.75 -27.00
C PHE A 53 -9.60 13.45 -27.64
N SER A 54 -10.59 13.00 -26.86
CA SER A 54 -11.95 12.72 -27.33
C SER A 54 -12.60 13.94 -27.98
N LEU A 55 -12.42 15.12 -27.39
CA LEU A 55 -12.84 16.40 -27.97
C LEU A 55 -12.06 16.73 -29.25
N ALA A 56 -10.75 16.53 -29.26
CA ALA A 56 -9.89 16.84 -30.41
C ALA A 56 -10.17 15.96 -31.63
N ILE A 57 -10.53 14.68 -31.43
CA ILE A 57 -10.84 13.75 -32.52
C ILE A 57 -12.35 13.59 -32.77
N GLU A 58 -13.19 14.38 -32.09
CA GLU A 58 -14.66 14.33 -32.16
C GLU A 58 -15.24 12.91 -32.02
N SER A 59 -14.57 12.07 -31.23
CA SER A 59 -14.95 10.66 -31.06
C SER A 59 -14.98 10.32 -29.59
N PRO A 60 -16.00 9.58 -29.12
CA PRO A 60 -16.10 9.13 -27.73
C PRO A 60 -15.14 7.95 -27.43
N PHE A 61 -14.49 7.37 -28.44
CA PHE A 61 -13.64 6.20 -28.26
C PHE A 61 -12.48 6.39 -27.26
N PRO A 62 -11.69 7.49 -27.30
CA PRO A 62 -10.63 7.74 -26.33
C PRO A 62 -11.17 7.88 -24.90
N PHE A 63 -12.36 8.46 -24.74
CA PHE A 63 -12.99 8.61 -23.44
C PHE A 63 -13.29 7.25 -22.78
N PHE A 64 -13.78 6.27 -23.55
CA PHE A 64 -13.98 4.91 -23.04
C PHE A 64 -12.66 4.24 -22.64
N ILE A 65 -11.58 4.48 -23.38
CA ILE A 65 -10.24 4.00 -23.02
C ILE A 65 -9.79 4.63 -21.69
N GLY A 66 -10.01 5.94 -21.53
CA GLY A 66 -9.70 6.66 -20.28
C GLY A 66 -10.47 6.12 -19.08
N ILE A 67 -11.78 5.85 -19.23
CA ILE A 67 -12.60 5.24 -18.17
C ILE A 67 -12.09 3.84 -17.83
N ALA A 68 -11.81 3.00 -18.85
CA ALA A 68 -11.29 1.65 -18.62
C ALA A 68 -9.93 1.67 -17.91
N ALA A 69 -9.06 2.60 -18.28
CA ALA A 69 -7.78 2.82 -17.61
C ALA A 69 -7.95 3.27 -16.15
N LEU A 70 -8.89 4.18 -15.88
CA LEU A 70 -9.23 4.63 -14.52
C LEU A 70 -9.75 3.46 -13.67
N LEU A 71 -10.67 2.65 -14.21
CA LEU A 71 -11.19 1.47 -13.52
C LEU A 71 -10.07 0.48 -13.19
N SER A 72 -9.14 0.23 -14.12
CA SER A 72 -7.99 -0.63 -13.86
C SER A 72 -7.09 -0.05 -12.78
N CYS A 73 -6.78 1.26 -12.82
CA CYS A 73 -5.98 1.91 -11.79
C CYS A 73 -6.67 1.89 -10.41
N TRP A 74 -7.99 2.03 -10.40
CA TRP A 74 -8.79 1.97 -9.18
C TRP A 74 -8.79 0.58 -8.56
N ILE A 75 -8.95 -0.48 -9.36
CA ILE A 75 -8.88 -1.88 -8.88
C ILE A 75 -7.47 -2.18 -8.32
N THR A 76 -6.43 -1.72 -9.00
CA THR A 76 -5.04 -1.84 -8.52
C THR A 76 -4.85 -1.09 -7.19
N SER A 77 -5.34 0.14 -7.09
CA SER A 77 -5.29 0.93 -5.85
C SER A 77 -6.04 0.26 -4.69
N LEU A 78 -7.24 -0.28 -4.97
CA LEU A 78 -8.03 -1.02 -3.99
C LEU A 78 -7.30 -2.27 -3.51
N SER A 79 -6.62 -2.97 -4.42
CA SER A 79 -5.81 -4.15 -4.08
C SER A 79 -4.66 -3.78 -3.16
N PHE A 80 -3.92 -2.71 -3.45
CA PHE A 80 -2.83 -2.24 -2.59
C PHE A 80 -3.31 -1.79 -1.20
N LYS A 81 -4.43 -1.06 -1.12
CA LYS A 81 -5.06 -0.70 0.17
C LYS A 81 -5.55 -1.94 0.93
N GLY A 82 -6.05 -2.94 0.21
CA GLY A 82 -6.42 -4.24 0.76
C GLY A 82 -5.22 -4.97 1.37
N PHE A 83 -4.10 -5.04 0.64
CA PHE A 83 -2.86 -5.62 1.15
C PHE A 83 -2.33 -4.87 2.37
N SER A 84 -2.36 -3.54 2.38
CA SER A 84 -2.00 -2.74 3.57
C SER A 84 -2.82 -3.15 4.80
N LYS A 85 -4.15 -3.25 4.67
CA LYS A 85 -5.00 -3.69 5.79
C LYS A 85 -4.74 -5.12 6.23
N ILE A 86 -4.42 -6.02 5.30
CA ILE A 86 -4.08 -7.42 5.63
C ILE A 86 -2.78 -7.46 6.43
N ILE A 87 -1.81 -6.62 6.05
CA ILE A 87 -0.54 -6.48 6.75
C ILE A 87 -0.77 -5.94 8.18
N ASP A 88 -1.56 -4.87 8.33
CA ASP A 88 -1.93 -4.33 9.66
C ASP A 88 -2.62 -5.39 10.54
N LEU A 89 -3.52 -6.20 9.95
CA LEU A 89 -4.22 -7.28 10.66
C LEU A 89 -3.28 -8.43 11.08
N LEU A 90 -2.31 -8.78 10.23
CA LEU A 90 -1.30 -9.78 10.54
C LEU A 90 -0.41 -9.34 11.70
N GLU A 91 -0.07 -8.06 11.74
CA GLU A 91 0.68 -7.45 12.83
C GLU A 91 -0.11 -7.44 14.13
N ASP A 92 -1.39 -7.06 14.09
CA ASP A 92 -2.28 -7.05 15.26
C ASP A 92 -2.48 -8.46 15.85
N ILE A 93 -2.48 -9.51 15.00
CA ILE A 93 -2.49 -10.91 15.44
C ILE A 93 -1.13 -11.36 16.01
N LYS A 94 -0.01 -10.91 15.43
CA LYS A 94 1.34 -11.26 15.90
C LYS A 94 1.65 -10.64 17.27
N ASN A 95 1.16 -9.42 17.51
CA ASN A 95 1.40 -8.65 18.75
C ASN A 95 0.44 -8.99 19.89
N LYS A 96 -0.46 -9.96 19.73
CA LYS A 96 -1.45 -10.38 20.73
C LYS A 96 -1.14 -11.78 21.26
#